data_AF-A0A8H7DZQ2-F1
#
_entry.id   AF-A0A8H7DZQ2-F1
#
_cell.length_a   1.000
_cell.length_b   1.000
_cell.length_c   1.000
_cell.angle_alpha   90.00
_cell.angle_beta   90.00
_cell.angle_gamma   90.00
#
_symmetry.space_group_name_H-M   'P 1'
#
loop_
_entity.id
_entity.type
_entity.pdbx_description
1 polymer ?
#
loop_
_entity_poly.entity_id
_entity_poly.type
_entity_poly.pdbx_seq_one_letter_code
_entity_poly.pdbx_strand_id
1 'polypeptide(L)'
;MEFLNEILLNRTSPFHIIKHTGTSLLAALYRHYLHTLTLDTVNNLGNLYADQGKLAEAEAMYTRALQGYEKALGPKHTSTLDTVNNLGLLYADQGKLAEAEAMYTRALQGYEKALGPKHTLTLETVNNLGNLYADQGKLAEVEAMYTRALQGYEESIGPELLCSYIPALNTVFAFGDLFSQTDRKDMAKVLYTRALSGYTTVQGPSSKWCIQIEGWLQALQLMPAEIEIPQHTPAEARMQASSG
;
A
#
# COMPACT_ATOMS: atom_id res chain seq x y z
N MET A 1 24.95 -13.65 -30.23
CA MET A 1 25.28 -14.60 -29.15
C MET A 1 26.66 -14.35 -28.56
N GLU A 2 27.69 -14.02 -29.36
CA GLU A 2 29.04 -13.69 -28.84
C GLU A 2 29.10 -12.40 -27.98
N PHE A 3 28.29 -11.39 -28.29
CA PHE A 3 28.31 -10.10 -27.60
C PHE A 3 27.71 -10.12 -26.18
N LEU A 4 26.70 -10.96 -25.95
CA LEU A 4 26.18 -11.21 -24.59
C LEU A 4 27.22 -11.94 -23.73
N ASN A 5 28.06 -12.77 -24.35
CA ASN A 5 29.16 -13.45 -23.68
C ASN A 5 30.27 -12.47 -23.28
N GLU A 6 30.58 -11.45 -24.07
CA GLU A 6 31.57 -10.42 -23.69
C GLU A 6 31.14 -9.55 -22.51
N ILE A 7 29.85 -9.22 -22.40
CA ILE A 7 29.28 -8.47 -21.27
C ILE A 7 29.31 -9.31 -19.98
N LEU A 8 29.07 -10.62 -20.08
CA LEU A 8 29.09 -11.54 -18.93
C LEU A 8 30.52 -11.94 -18.50
N LEU A 9 31.51 -11.90 -19.40
CA LEU A 9 32.90 -12.32 -19.14
C LEU A 9 33.85 -11.20 -18.66
N ASN A 10 33.32 -10.04 -18.27
CA ASN A 10 33.98 -9.05 -17.40
C ASN A 10 35.38 -8.58 -17.86
N ARG A 11 35.56 -8.21 -19.13
CA ARG A 11 36.84 -7.67 -19.64
C ARG A 11 36.83 -6.24 -20.16
N THR A 12 35.69 -5.54 -20.20
CA THR A 12 35.68 -4.09 -20.43
C THR A 12 34.50 -3.42 -19.75
N SER A 13 34.75 -2.24 -19.17
CA SER A 13 33.71 -1.39 -18.59
C SER A 13 32.69 -0.98 -19.68
N PRO A 14 31.37 -1.08 -19.42
CA PRO A 14 30.33 -0.72 -20.39
C PRO A 14 30.46 0.70 -20.96
N PHE A 15 31.09 1.60 -20.19
CA PHE A 15 31.36 2.98 -20.59
C PHE A 15 32.25 3.11 -21.84
N HIS A 16 33.10 2.13 -22.13
CA HIS A 16 34.02 2.19 -23.27
C HIS A 16 33.37 1.75 -24.60
N ILE A 17 32.37 0.86 -24.54
CA ILE A 17 31.72 0.26 -25.71
C ILE A 17 30.77 1.26 -26.41
N ILE A 18 30.15 2.15 -25.62
CA ILE A 18 29.15 3.12 -26.11
C ILE A 18 29.77 4.19 -27.04
N LYS A 19 31.08 4.46 -26.94
CA LYS A 19 31.74 5.49 -27.77
C LYS A 19 32.09 5.05 -29.20
N HIS A 20 32.12 3.75 -29.49
CA HIS A 20 32.69 3.24 -30.75
C HIS A 20 31.72 2.53 -31.70
N THR A 21 30.48 2.27 -31.31
CA THR A 21 29.48 1.70 -32.23
C THR A 21 28.24 2.58 -32.24
N GLY A 22 27.81 3.00 -33.43
CA GLY A 22 26.58 3.78 -33.65
C GLY A 22 25.33 2.98 -33.31
N THR A 23 25.09 2.66 -32.04
CA THR A 23 23.90 1.96 -31.55
C THR A 23 23.10 2.90 -30.64
N SER A 24 22.51 3.94 -31.23
CA SER A 24 21.71 4.92 -30.49
C SER A 24 20.53 4.27 -29.73
N LEU A 25 20.02 3.14 -30.21
CA LEU A 25 18.94 2.39 -29.57
C LEU A 25 19.37 1.73 -28.25
N LEU A 26 20.53 1.06 -28.22
CA LEU A 26 21.05 0.45 -26.98
C LEU A 26 21.40 1.52 -25.95
N ALA A 27 22.02 2.62 -26.38
CA ALA A 27 22.30 3.75 -25.50
C ALA A 27 21.02 4.43 -24.99
N ALA A 28 19.97 4.53 -25.82
CA ALA A 28 18.67 5.08 -25.42
C ALA A 28 17.91 4.15 -24.45
N LEU A 29 17.88 2.84 -24.71
CA LEU A 29 17.29 1.84 -23.83
C LEU A 29 18.02 1.80 -22.48
N TYR A 30 19.35 1.84 -22.48
CA TYR A 30 20.14 1.88 -21.26
C TYR A 30 19.91 3.18 -20.47
N ARG A 31 19.82 4.33 -21.16
CA ARG A 31 19.48 5.61 -20.52
C ARG A 31 18.07 5.60 -19.94
N HIS A 32 17.11 5.00 -20.65
CA HIS A 32 15.74 4.85 -20.18
C HIS A 32 15.67 3.96 -18.93
N TYR A 33 16.37 2.84 -18.94
CA TYR A 33 16.48 1.92 -17.81
C TYR A 33 17.17 2.56 -16.58
N LEU A 34 18.28 3.26 -16.78
CA LEU A 34 18.94 3.99 -15.68
C LEU A 34 18.06 5.11 -15.12
N HIS A 35 17.28 5.77 -15.98
CA HIS A 35 16.34 6.79 -15.56
C HIS A 35 15.23 6.19 -14.69
N THR A 36 14.64 5.05 -15.06
CA THR A 36 13.61 4.40 -14.23
C THR A 36 14.15 3.95 -12.87
N LEU A 37 15.35 3.37 -12.81
CA LEU A 37 15.98 3.01 -11.53
C LEU A 37 16.24 4.22 -10.62
N THR A 38 16.60 5.36 -11.23
CA THR A 38 16.75 6.61 -10.48
C THR A 38 15.41 7.06 -9.90
N LEU A 39 14.31 6.92 -10.64
CA LEU A 39 12.97 7.24 -10.15
C LEU A 39 12.52 6.29 -9.04
N ASP A 40 12.84 5.00 -9.13
CA ASP A 40 12.56 4.02 -8.06
C ASP A 40 13.25 4.47 -6.76
N THR A 41 14.50 4.91 -6.87
CA THR A 41 15.25 5.42 -5.72
C THR A 41 14.60 6.68 -5.13
N VAL A 42 14.12 7.61 -5.96
CA VAL A 42 13.43 8.82 -5.50
C VAL A 42 12.09 8.47 -4.83
N ASN A 43 11.31 7.55 -5.39
CA ASN A 43 10.07 7.08 -4.79
C ASN A 43 10.32 6.44 -3.41
N ASN A 44 11.36 5.60 -3.31
CA ASN A 44 11.74 4.95 -2.05
C ASN A 44 12.26 5.95 -1.01
N LEU A 45 12.91 7.04 -1.41
CA LEU A 45 13.24 8.15 -0.50
C LEU A 45 11.96 8.82 0.03
N GLY A 46 10.91 8.91 -0.80
CA GLY A 46 9.58 9.34 -0.35
C GLY A 46 9.05 8.46 0.78
N ASN A 47 9.08 7.13 0.60
CA ASN A 47 8.67 6.17 1.64
C ASN A 47 9.49 6.37 2.93
N LEU A 48 10.82 6.46 2.81
CA LEU A 48 11.70 6.65 3.95
C LEU A 48 11.39 7.94 4.72
N TYR A 49 11.08 9.04 4.02
CA TYR A 49 10.70 10.29 4.67
C TYR A 49 9.31 10.21 5.31
N ALA A 50 8.35 9.55 4.66
CA ALA A 50 7.02 9.31 5.22
C ALA A 50 7.10 8.52 6.53
N ASP A 51 7.87 7.42 6.56
CA ASP A 51 8.08 6.60 7.76
C ASP A 51 8.75 7.37 8.91
N GLN A 52 9.52 8.42 8.58
CA GLN A 52 10.13 9.33 9.57
C GLN A 52 9.20 10.48 10.01
N GLY A 53 7.97 10.54 9.50
CA GLY A 53 7.04 11.65 9.73
C GLY A 53 7.43 12.96 9.03
N LYS A 54 8.39 12.92 8.09
CA LYS A 54 8.84 14.09 7.31
C LYS A 54 7.97 14.26 6.08
N LEU A 55 6.71 14.63 6.32
CA LEU A 55 5.66 14.57 5.31
C LEU A 55 5.88 15.53 4.13
N ALA A 56 6.52 16.69 4.36
CA ALA A 56 6.81 17.64 3.29
C ALA A 56 7.94 17.14 2.36
N GLU A 57 8.98 16.54 2.93
CA GLU A 57 10.08 15.93 2.17
C GLU A 57 9.59 14.71 1.39
N ALA A 58 8.72 13.90 1.99
CA ALA A 58 8.06 12.78 1.30
C ALA A 58 7.26 13.27 0.09
N GLU A 59 6.44 14.32 0.26
CA GLU A 59 5.63 14.91 -0.81
C GLU A 59 6.50 15.38 -1.98
N ALA A 60 7.61 16.05 -1.68
CA ALA A 60 8.56 16.52 -2.68
C ALA A 60 9.19 15.36 -3.46
N MET A 61 9.56 14.26 -2.78
CA MET A 61 10.13 13.09 -3.43
C MET A 61 9.11 12.37 -4.32
N TYR A 62 7.91 12.09 -3.81
CA TYR A 62 6.87 11.44 -4.60
C TYR A 62 6.43 12.29 -5.80
N THR A 63 6.25 13.60 -5.63
CA THR A 63 5.88 14.49 -6.74
C THR A 63 6.93 14.46 -7.85
N ARG A 64 8.21 14.47 -7.47
CA ARG A 64 9.32 14.36 -8.42
C ARG A 64 9.35 13.01 -9.12
N ALA A 65 9.16 11.91 -8.38
CA ALA A 65 9.09 10.57 -8.95
C ALA A 65 7.91 10.44 -9.93
N LEU A 66 6.73 10.93 -9.54
CA LEU A 66 5.51 10.91 -10.34
C LEU A 66 5.71 11.60 -11.69
N GLN A 67 6.21 12.83 -11.69
CA GLN A 67 6.50 13.57 -12.92
C GLN A 67 7.50 12.82 -13.83
N GLY A 68 8.51 12.20 -13.22
CA GLY A 68 9.49 11.40 -13.94
C GLY A 68 8.89 10.15 -14.57
N TYR A 69 8.06 9.40 -13.83
CA TYR A 69 7.44 8.19 -14.31
C TYR A 69 6.36 8.47 -15.35
N GLU A 70 5.54 9.51 -15.17
CA GLU A 70 4.55 9.91 -16.18
C GLU A 70 5.23 10.23 -17.52
N LYS A 71 6.39 10.89 -17.49
CA LYS A 71 7.16 11.20 -18.69
C LYS A 71 7.83 9.96 -19.30
N ALA A 72 8.37 9.07 -18.47
CA ALA A 72 9.15 7.93 -18.93
C ALA A 72 8.27 6.75 -19.36
N LEU A 73 7.27 6.42 -18.55
CA LEU A 73 6.47 5.18 -18.64
C LEU A 73 5.00 5.45 -18.96
N GLY A 74 4.53 6.67 -18.75
CA GLY A 74 3.15 7.07 -18.99
C GLY A 74 2.25 6.94 -17.75
N PRO A 75 1.10 7.63 -17.74
CA PRO A 75 0.27 7.84 -16.55
C PRO A 75 -0.44 6.58 -16.01
N LYS A 76 -0.44 5.48 -16.77
CA LYS A 76 -1.10 4.20 -16.42
C LYS A 76 -0.10 3.09 -16.10
N HIS A 77 1.19 3.37 -16.13
CA HIS A 77 2.20 2.37 -15.76
C HIS A 77 2.11 2.07 -14.27
N THR A 78 2.36 0.82 -13.88
CA THR A 78 2.22 0.36 -12.48
C THR A 78 3.06 1.17 -11.50
N SER A 79 4.32 1.46 -11.82
CA SER A 79 5.19 2.34 -11.01
C SER A 79 4.64 3.78 -10.87
N THR A 80 3.98 4.29 -11.91
CA THR A 80 3.34 5.61 -11.84
C THR A 80 2.14 5.57 -10.90
N LEU A 81 1.31 4.54 -11.02
CA LEU A 81 0.13 4.34 -10.18
C LEU A 81 0.50 4.07 -8.73
N ASP A 82 1.64 3.41 -8.49
CA ASP A 82 2.19 3.16 -7.16
C ASP A 82 2.56 4.47 -6.46
N THR A 83 3.31 5.35 -7.15
CA THR A 83 3.60 6.69 -6.64
C THR A 83 2.33 7.52 -6.40
N VAL A 84 1.31 7.39 -7.26
CA VAL A 84 0.01 8.05 -7.04
C VAL A 84 -0.67 7.50 -5.77
N ASN A 85 -0.68 6.19 -5.55
CA ASN A 85 -1.22 5.59 -4.33
C ASN A 85 -0.46 6.06 -3.08
N ASN A 86 0.88 6.16 -3.14
CA ASN A 86 1.71 6.65 -2.05
C ASN A 86 1.44 8.13 -1.73
N LEU A 87 1.20 8.97 -2.74
CA LEU A 87 0.72 10.35 -2.51
C LEU A 87 -0.66 10.37 -1.85
N GLY A 88 -1.54 9.43 -2.19
CA GLY A 88 -2.83 9.27 -1.52
C GLY A 88 -2.67 8.99 -0.03
N LEU A 89 -1.80 8.05 0.33
CA LEU A 89 -1.46 7.75 1.73
C LEU A 89 -0.90 8.98 2.44
N LEU A 90 0.08 9.64 1.83
CA LEU A 90 0.69 10.83 2.41
C LEU A 90 -0.33 11.95 2.66
N TYR A 91 -1.23 12.20 1.71
CA TYR A 91 -2.27 13.22 1.88
C TYR A 91 -3.28 12.84 2.94
N ALA A 92 -3.63 11.56 3.07
CA ALA A 92 -4.49 11.09 4.14
C ALA A 92 -3.84 11.32 5.52
N ASP A 93 -2.54 11.04 5.66
CA ASP A 93 -1.78 11.27 6.89
C ASP A 93 -1.63 12.76 7.23
N GLN A 94 -1.62 13.63 6.22
CA GLN A 94 -1.67 15.09 6.39
C GLN A 94 -3.07 15.63 6.70
N GLY A 95 -4.11 14.80 6.71
CA GLY A 95 -5.51 15.21 6.86
C GLY A 95 -6.10 15.89 5.61
N LYS A 96 -5.40 15.86 4.48
CA LYS A 96 -5.85 16.37 3.17
C LYS A 96 -6.73 15.34 2.47
N LEU A 97 -7.91 15.09 3.04
CA LEU A 97 -8.75 13.95 2.67
C LEU A 97 -9.26 14.03 1.22
N ALA A 98 -9.51 15.23 0.68
CA ALA A 98 -9.98 15.41 -0.69
C ALA A 98 -8.87 15.11 -1.71
N GLU A 99 -7.64 15.55 -1.44
CA GLU A 99 -6.47 15.26 -2.25
C GLU A 99 -6.12 13.77 -2.21
N ALA A 100 -6.23 13.13 -1.03
CA ALA A 100 -6.07 11.69 -0.88
C ALA A 100 -7.10 10.92 -1.73
N GLU A 101 -8.38 11.31 -1.67
CA GLU A 101 -9.46 10.68 -2.44
C GLU A 101 -9.21 10.76 -3.95
N ALA A 102 -8.75 11.92 -4.42
CA ALA A 102 -8.40 12.13 -5.81
C ALA A 102 -7.24 11.23 -6.25
N MET A 103 -6.20 11.10 -5.42
CA MET A 103 -5.05 10.23 -5.71
C MET A 103 -5.46 8.76 -5.73
N TYR A 104 -6.16 8.26 -4.71
CA TYR A 104 -6.57 6.87 -4.68
C TYR A 104 -7.56 6.51 -5.79
N THR A 105 -8.51 7.40 -6.11
CA THR A 105 -9.45 7.17 -7.21
C THR A 105 -8.69 7.06 -8.54
N ARG A 106 -7.69 7.91 -8.76
CA ARG A 106 -6.82 7.85 -9.94
C ARG A 106 -6.02 6.54 -9.98
N ALA A 107 -5.41 6.13 -8.86
CA ALA A 107 -4.66 4.88 -8.76
C ALA A 107 -5.56 3.67 -9.03
N LEU A 108 -6.74 3.61 -8.40
CA LEU A 108 -7.72 2.53 -8.54
C LEU A 108 -8.14 2.35 -10.01
N GLN A 109 -8.58 3.44 -10.66
CA GLN A 109 -8.97 3.38 -12.07
C GLN A 109 -7.83 2.96 -13.00
N GLY A 110 -6.59 3.33 -12.65
CA GLY A 110 -5.39 2.92 -13.38
C GLY A 110 -5.11 1.44 -13.21
N TYR A 111 -5.10 0.95 -11.97
CA TYR A 111 -4.80 -0.45 -11.65
C TYR A 111 -5.87 -1.41 -12.15
N GLU A 112 -7.15 -1.05 -12.05
CA GLU A 112 -8.24 -1.83 -12.65
C GLU A 112 -8.04 -2.04 -14.15
N LYS A 113 -7.55 -1.02 -14.86
CA LYS A 113 -7.28 -1.10 -16.31
C LYS A 113 -6.00 -1.86 -16.63
N ALA A 114 -4.94 -1.67 -15.84
CA ALA A 114 -3.62 -2.22 -16.12
C ALA A 114 -3.47 -3.68 -15.66
N LEU A 115 -4.07 -4.03 -14.51
CA LEU A 115 -3.86 -5.29 -13.81
C LEU A 115 -5.17 -6.06 -13.57
N GLY A 116 -6.31 -5.38 -13.65
CA GLY A 116 -7.63 -5.95 -13.39
C GLY A 116 -8.16 -5.66 -11.98
N PRO A 117 -9.46 -5.84 -11.75
CA PRO A 117 -10.15 -5.43 -10.52
C PRO A 117 -9.79 -6.28 -9.29
N LYS A 118 -9.22 -7.47 -9.49
CA LYS A 118 -8.88 -8.44 -8.42
C LYS A 118 -7.38 -8.55 -8.18
N HIS A 119 -6.56 -7.74 -8.84
CA HIS A 119 -5.14 -7.73 -8.58
C HIS A 119 -4.87 -7.16 -7.18
N THR A 120 -3.85 -7.68 -6.49
CA THR A 120 -3.54 -7.32 -5.10
C THR A 120 -3.36 -5.81 -4.90
N LEU A 121 -2.58 -5.14 -5.78
CA LEU A 121 -2.42 -3.67 -5.76
C LEU A 121 -3.73 -2.91 -5.97
N THR A 122 -4.64 -3.43 -6.81
CA THR A 122 -5.97 -2.84 -7.00
C THR A 122 -6.78 -2.92 -5.70
N LEU A 123 -6.77 -4.09 -5.06
CA LEU A 123 -7.51 -4.35 -3.83
C LEU A 123 -6.94 -3.60 -2.63
N GLU A 124 -5.62 -3.41 -2.60
CA GLU A 124 -4.97 -2.57 -1.59
C GLU A 124 -5.41 -1.10 -1.72
N THR A 125 -5.50 -0.60 -2.96
CA THR A 125 -6.04 0.75 -3.20
C THR A 125 -7.51 0.85 -2.78
N VAL A 126 -8.31 -0.21 -2.99
CA VAL A 126 -9.70 -0.27 -2.49
C VAL A 126 -9.75 -0.21 -0.97
N ASN A 127 -8.89 -0.96 -0.27
CA ASN A 127 -8.77 -0.89 1.18
C ASN A 127 -8.38 0.52 1.66
N ASN A 128 -7.44 1.18 0.99
CA ASN A 128 -7.03 2.54 1.32
C ASN A 128 -8.17 3.57 1.15
N LEU A 129 -9.01 3.42 0.12
CA LEU A 129 -10.24 4.20 -0.02
C LEU A 129 -11.24 3.91 1.10
N GLY A 130 -11.36 2.65 1.53
CA GLY A 130 -12.18 2.28 2.69
C GLY A 130 -11.72 2.99 3.96
N ASN A 131 -10.42 2.98 4.24
CA ASN A 131 -9.82 3.71 5.36
C ASN A 131 -10.09 5.22 5.26
N LEU A 132 -9.95 5.81 4.07
CA LEU A 132 -10.22 7.23 3.86
C LEU A 132 -11.69 7.58 4.10
N TYR A 133 -12.62 6.73 3.65
CA TYR A 133 -14.04 6.93 3.90
C TYR A 133 -14.41 6.74 5.38
N ALA A 134 -13.66 5.91 6.12
CA ALA A 134 -13.83 5.79 7.56
C ALA A 134 -13.46 7.09 8.26
N ASP A 135 -12.34 7.72 7.90
CA ASP A 135 -11.95 9.06 8.40
C ASP A 135 -12.99 10.14 8.09
N GLN A 136 -13.74 9.97 7.00
CA GLN A 136 -14.83 10.87 6.59
C GLN A 136 -16.20 10.51 7.22
N GLY A 137 -16.29 9.42 8.00
CA GLY A 137 -17.54 8.95 8.61
C GLY A 137 -18.56 8.35 7.62
N LYS A 138 -18.12 7.97 6.41
CA LYS A 138 -18.97 7.44 5.33
C LYS A 138 -19.18 5.93 5.44
N LEU A 139 -19.90 5.49 6.47
CA LEU A 139 -20.00 4.07 6.85
C LEU A 139 -20.40 3.12 5.71
N ALA A 140 -21.38 3.50 4.88
CA ALA A 140 -21.85 2.63 3.80
C ALA A 140 -20.76 2.40 2.73
N GLU A 141 -20.01 3.44 2.40
CA GLU A 141 -18.89 3.40 1.48
C GLU A 141 -17.73 2.56 2.05
N VAL A 142 -17.47 2.65 3.36
CA VAL A 142 -16.47 1.81 4.02
C VAL A 142 -16.82 0.33 3.91
N GLU A 143 -18.05 -0.06 4.30
CA GLU A 143 -18.48 -1.45 4.22
C GLU A 143 -18.39 -1.98 2.78
N ALA A 144 -18.74 -1.17 1.79
CA ALA A 144 -18.63 -1.53 0.39
C ALA A 144 -17.17 -1.76 -0.04
N MET A 145 -16.26 -0.88 0.36
CA MET A 145 -14.83 -0.99 0.01
C MET A 145 -14.18 -2.21 0.68
N TYR A 146 -14.35 -2.40 1.99
CA TYR A 146 -13.75 -3.55 2.70
C TYR A 146 -14.33 -4.88 2.23
N THR A 147 -15.65 -4.96 2.00
CA THR A 147 -16.26 -6.17 1.43
C THR A 147 -15.66 -6.50 0.08
N ARG A 148 -15.53 -5.50 -0.80
CA ARG A 148 -14.93 -5.66 -2.12
C ARG A 148 -13.47 -6.12 -2.03
N ALA A 149 -12.68 -5.53 -1.15
CA ALA A 149 -11.27 -5.88 -0.97
C ALA A 149 -11.11 -7.33 -0.50
N LEU A 150 -11.83 -7.72 0.57
CA LEU A 150 -11.76 -9.08 1.11
C LEU A 150 -12.23 -10.15 0.13
N GLN A 151 -13.36 -9.93 -0.56
CA GLN A 151 -13.84 -10.85 -1.58
C GLN A 151 -12.83 -10.97 -2.73
N GLY A 152 -12.27 -9.85 -3.18
CA GLY A 152 -11.25 -9.86 -4.22
C GLY A 152 -9.98 -10.61 -3.80
N TYR A 153 -9.54 -10.44 -2.54
CA TYR A 153 -8.39 -11.18 -2.03
C TYR A 153 -8.69 -12.67 -1.99
N GLU A 154 -9.84 -13.07 -1.45
CA GLU A 154 -10.26 -14.47 -1.40
C GLU A 154 -10.28 -15.13 -2.78
N GLU A 155 -10.81 -14.43 -3.79
CA GLU A 155 -10.86 -14.93 -5.16
C GLU A 155 -9.50 -14.95 -5.87
N SER A 156 -8.57 -14.07 -5.48
CA SER A 156 -7.26 -13.92 -6.14
C SER A 156 -6.18 -14.86 -5.60
N ILE A 157 -6.12 -15.04 -4.27
CA ILE A 157 -5.09 -15.85 -3.60
C ILE A 157 -5.66 -17.08 -2.88
N GLY A 158 -6.97 -17.24 -2.84
CA GLY A 158 -7.65 -18.35 -2.18
C GLY A 158 -7.87 -18.13 -0.67
N PRO A 159 -8.85 -18.84 -0.07
CA PRO A 159 -9.26 -18.64 1.32
C PRO A 159 -8.17 -19.06 2.33
N GLU A 160 -7.29 -20.01 1.97
CA GLU A 160 -6.21 -20.48 2.83
C GLU A 160 -5.13 -19.41 3.04
N LEU A 161 -4.74 -18.71 1.96
CA LEU A 161 -3.73 -17.65 2.01
C LEU A 161 -4.29 -16.33 2.54
N LEU A 162 -5.61 -16.14 2.49
CA LEU A 162 -6.27 -14.94 3.01
C LEU A 162 -5.95 -14.69 4.50
N CYS A 163 -5.81 -15.77 5.29
CA CYS A 163 -5.53 -15.69 6.72
C CYS A 163 -4.04 -15.48 7.06
N SER A 164 -3.14 -15.52 6.06
CA SER A 164 -1.71 -15.28 6.24
C SER A 164 -1.17 -14.16 5.34
N TYR A 165 -2.02 -13.54 4.52
CA TYR A 165 -1.66 -12.43 3.66
C TYR A 165 -1.90 -11.09 4.37
N ILE A 166 -0.81 -10.40 4.72
CA ILE A 166 -0.86 -9.17 5.53
C ILE A 166 -1.84 -8.11 5.00
N PRO A 167 -1.90 -7.76 3.69
CA PRO A 167 -2.88 -6.77 3.21
C PRO A 167 -4.34 -7.18 3.43
N ALA A 168 -4.66 -8.47 3.32
CA ALA A 168 -5.99 -8.96 3.65
C ALA A 168 -6.25 -8.90 5.16
N LEU A 169 -5.26 -9.26 5.99
CA LEU A 169 -5.37 -9.14 7.45
C LEU A 169 -5.57 -7.68 7.90
N ASN A 170 -4.87 -6.73 7.28
CA ASN A 170 -5.07 -5.30 7.50
C ASN A 170 -6.53 -4.90 7.19
N THR A 171 -7.11 -5.42 6.10
CA THR A 171 -8.51 -5.17 5.74
C THR A 171 -9.48 -5.80 6.74
N VAL A 172 -9.23 -7.05 7.17
CA VAL A 172 -10.04 -7.74 8.20
C VAL A 172 -10.02 -6.93 9.50
N PHE A 173 -8.84 -6.48 9.91
CA PHE A 173 -8.65 -5.65 11.09
C PHE A 173 -9.41 -4.32 10.98
N ALA A 174 -9.21 -3.56 9.90
CA ALA A 174 -9.87 -2.27 9.68
C ALA A 174 -11.41 -2.41 9.66
N PHE A 175 -11.91 -3.52 9.12
CA PHE A 175 -13.33 -3.82 9.13
C PHE A 175 -13.84 -4.18 10.54
N GLY A 176 -13.02 -4.86 11.36
CA GLY A 176 -13.28 -5.09 12.77
C GLY A 176 -13.37 -3.78 13.56
N ASP A 177 -12.46 -2.84 13.29
CA ASP A 177 -12.46 -1.52 13.90
C ASP A 177 -13.73 -0.73 13.58
N LEU A 178 -14.13 -0.70 12.29
CA LEU A 178 -15.41 -0.11 11.88
C LEU A 178 -16.58 -0.66 12.71
N PHE A 179 -16.68 -1.98 12.86
CA PHE A 179 -17.78 -2.57 13.63
C PHE A 179 -17.68 -2.32 15.13
N SER A 180 -16.47 -2.15 15.67
CA SER A 180 -16.28 -1.84 17.09
C SER A 180 -16.91 -0.49 17.46
N GLN A 181 -16.92 0.43 16.50
CA GLN A 181 -17.49 1.78 16.61
C GLN A 181 -19.01 1.83 16.35
N THR A 182 -19.63 0.69 16.05
CA THR A 182 -21.08 0.57 15.84
C THR A 182 -21.71 -0.36 16.86
N ASP A 183 -23.03 -0.55 16.78
CA ASP A 183 -23.74 -1.54 17.61
C ASP A 183 -23.40 -3.01 17.24
N ARG A 184 -22.52 -3.23 16.26
CA ARG A 184 -22.13 -4.55 15.71
C ARG A 184 -20.90 -5.14 16.41
N LYS A 185 -20.78 -4.96 17.73
CA LYS A 185 -19.59 -5.39 18.52
C LYS A 185 -19.28 -6.89 18.41
N ASP A 186 -20.28 -7.73 18.22
CA ASP A 186 -20.06 -9.17 18.02
C ASP A 186 -19.33 -9.47 16.71
N MET A 187 -19.63 -8.72 15.64
CA MET A 187 -18.90 -8.84 14.38
C MET A 187 -17.47 -8.30 14.51
N ALA A 188 -17.28 -7.22 15.27
CA ALA A 188 -15.94 -6.71 15.59
C ALA A 188 -15.08 -7.78 16.28
N LYS A 189 -15.62 -8.47 17.29
CA LYS A 189 -14.94 -9.58 17.97
C LYS A 189 -14.53 -10.69 17.02
N VAL A 190 -15.41 -11.10 16.10
CA VAL A 190 -15.11 -12.13 15.09
C VAL A 190 -13.95 -11.71 14.20
N LEU A 191 -13.99 -10.48 13.67
CA LEU A 191 -12.96 -9.97 12.76
C LEU A 191 -11.63 -9.78 13.47
N TYR A 192 -11.61 -9.21 14.68
CA TYR A 192 -10.39 -9.09 15.47
C TYR A 192 -9.80 -10.45 15.84
N THR A 193 -10.62 -11.43 16.22
CA THR A 193 -10.12 -12.79 16.51
C THR A 193 -9.47 -13.41 15.27
N ARG A 194 -10.08 -13.22 14.10
CA ARG A 194 -9.52 -13.68 12.82
C ARG A 194 -8.21 -12.97 12.48
N ALA A 195 -8.17 -11.65 12.62
CA ALA A 195 -6.96 -10.86 12.39
C ALA A 195 -5.82 -11.27 13.34
N LEU A 196 -6.11 -11.39 14.64
CA LEU A 196 -5.14 -11.83 15.66
C LEU A 196 -4.56 -13.19 15.33
N SER A 197 -5.40 -14.16 14.96
CA SER A 197 -4.92 -15.48 14.53
C SER A 197 -3.96 -15.37 13.35
N GLY A 198 -4.30 -14.56 12.34
CA GLY A 198 -3.45 -14.38 11.17
C GLY A 198 -2.11 -13.70 11.49
N TYR A 199 -2.13 -12.57 12.20
CA TYR A 199 -0.89 -11.89 12.62
C TYR A 199 -0.04 -12.76 13.52
N THR A 200 -0.64 -13.56 14.39
CA THR A 200 0.10 -14.52 15.23
C THR A 200 0.84 -15.55 14.38
N THR A 201 0.20 -16.06 13.32
CA THR A 201 0.83 -16.99 12.39
C THR A 201 1.97 -16.36 11.61
N VAL A 202 1.81 -15.12 11.12
CA VAL A 202 2.76 -14.49 10.20
C VAL A 202 3.92 -13.78 10.93
N GLN A 203 3.63 -13.11 12.05
CA GLN A 203 4.56 -12.22 12.76
C GLN A 203 4.85 -12.70 14.19
N GLY A 204 4.16 -13.72 14.67
CA GLY A 204 4.29 -14.24 16.03
C GLY A 204 3.36 -13.56 17.05
N PRO A 205 3.11 -14.22 18.19
CA PRO A 205 2.19 -13.71 19.22
C PRO A 205 2.68 -12.44 19.92
N SER A 206 4.00 -12.22 19.96
CA SER A 206 4.59 -11.03 20.58
C SER A 206 4.68 -9.83 19.62
N SER A 207 4.10 -9.92 18.42
CA SER A 207 4.08 -8.80 17.49
C SER A 207 3.24 -7.66 18.07
N LYS A 208 3.59 -6.42 17.69
CA LYS A 208 2.86 -5.23 18.12
C LYS A 208 1.36 -5.33 17.81
N TRP A 209 1.03 -5.83 16.61
CA TRP A 209 -0.35 -6.03 16.17
C TRP A 209 -1.10 -7.04 17.04
N CYS A 210 -0.48 -8.17 17.37
CA CYS A 210 -1.12 -9.16 18.23
C CYS A 210 -1.46 -8.58 19.61
N ILE A 211 -0.49 -7.91 20.25
CA ILE A 211 -0.68 -7.29 21.57
C ILE A 211 -1.80 -6.24 21.53
N GLN A 212 -1.84 -5.42 20.49
CA GLN A 212 -2.88 -4.41 20.33
C GLN A 212 -4.27 -5.03 20.14
N ILE A 213 -4.38 -6.02 19.24
CA ILE A 213 -5.67 -6.68 18.96
C ILE A 213 -6.19 -7.43 20.19
N GLU A 214 -5.31 -8.06 20.97
CA GLU A 214 -5.67 -8.66 22.26
C GLU A 214 -6.25 -7.62 23.24
N GLY A 215 -5.63 -6.44 23.33
CA GLY A 215 -6.14 -5.34 24.13
C GLY A 215 -7.54 -4.89 23.70
N TRP A 216 -7.79 -4.76 22.40
CA TRP A 216 -9.12 -4.39 21.88
C TRP A 216 -10.16 -5.48 22.11
N LEU A 217 -9.80 -6.75 21.92
CA LEU A 217 -10.68 -7.88 22.24
C LEU A 217 -11.05 -7.91 23.73
N GLN A 218 -10.10 -7.64 24.62
CA GLN A 218 -10.36 -7.55 26.05
C GLN A 218 -11.29 -6.37 26.38
N ALA A 219 -11.07 -5.20 25.76
CA ALA A 219 -11.96 -4.06 25.93
C ALA A 219 -13.41 -4.40 25.51
N LEU A 220 -13.59 -5.09 24.38
CA LEU A 220 -14.91 -5.54 23.91
C LEU A 220 -15.57 -6.61 24.82
N GLN A 221 -14.79 -7.33 25.63
CA GLN A 221 -15.32 -8.30 26.62
C GLN A 221 -15.75 -7.63 27.93
N LEU A 222 -15.14 -6.49 28.28
CA LEU A 222 -15.33 -5.81 29.57
C LEU A 222 -16.45 -4.76 29.58
N MET A 223 -17.24 -4.59 28.51
CA MET A 223 -18.27 -3.54 28.41
C MET A 223 -19.62 -3.94 29.06
N PRO A 224 -20.04 -3.32 30.18
CA PRO A 224 -21.32 -2.62 30.21
C PRO A 224 -21.21 -1.32 29.38
N ALA A 225 -22.33 -0.80 28.88
CA ALA A 225 -22.38 0.43 28.09
C ALA A 225 -21.58 1.56 28.76
N GLU A 226 -20.80 2.33 27.99
CA GLU A 226 -19.97 3.48 28.42
C GLU A 226 -18.54 3.17 28.93
N ILE A 227 -17.71 2.52 28.11
CA ILE A 227 -16.25 2.78 28.11
C ILE A 227 -15.82 3.01 26.67
N GLU A 228 -15.17 4.15 26.44
CA GLU A 228 -14.62 4.57 25.14
C GLU A 228 -13.53 3.59 24.70
N ILE A 229 -13.72 2.99 23.52
CA ILE A 229 -12.70 2.17 22.87
C ILE A 229 -11.55 3.12 22.48
N PRO A 230 -10.27 2.75 22.68
CA PRO A 230 -9.16 3.58 22.25
C PRO A 230 -9.34 3.99 20.78
N GLN A 231 -9.50 5.29 20.52
CA GLN A 231 -9.67 5.78 19.16
C GLN A 231 -8.37 5.63 18.40
N HIS A 232 -8.44 5.02 17.23
CA HIS A 232 -7.32 4.95 16.31
C HIS A 232 -7.09 6.34 15.72
N THR A 233 -5.86 6.86 15.79
CA THR A 233 -5.49 7.89 14.82
C THR A 233 -5.22 7.19 13.48
N PRO A 234 -5.83 7.63 12.38
CA PRO A 234 -5.64 6.99 11.07
C PRO A 234 -4.16 6.91 10.68
N ALA A 235 -3.35 7.89 11.10
CA ALA A 235 -1.91 7.93 10.90
C ALA A 235 -1.14 6.81 11.64
N GLU A 236 -1.55 6.41 12.84
CA GLU A 236 -0.85 5.36 13.60
C GLU A 236 -1.09 3.95 13.04
N ALA A 237 -2.28 3.68 12.51
CA ALA A 237 -2.57 2.43 11.81
C ALA A 237 -1.83 2.36 10.45
N ARG A 238 -1.65 3.51 9.78
CA ARG A 238 -1.03 3.65 8.45
C ARG A 238 0.50 3.59 8.49
N MET A 239 1.16 4.30 9.41
CA MET A 239 2.64 4.27 9.57
C MET A 239 3.18 2.92 10.05
N GLN A 240 2.35 2.08 10.66
CA GLN A 240 2.79 0.82 11.31
C GLN A 240 2.51 -0.42 10.45
N ALA A 241 1.71 -0.27 9.39
CA ALA A 241 1.51 -1.29 8.36
C ALA A 241 2.64 -1.29 7.30
N SER A 242 3.39 -0.19 7.14
CA SER A 242 4.56 -0.08 6.24
C SER A 242 5.87 -0.58 6.86
N SER A 243 5.93 -0.73 8.18
CA SER A 243 7.17 -1.03 8.93
C SER A 243 7.33 -2.49 9.38
N GLY A 244 6.60 -3.45 8.79
CA GLY A 244 6.56 -4.86 9.20
C GLY A 244 7.03 -5.83 8.13
#